data_AF-A0A973D2A1-F1
#
_entry.id   AF-A0A973D2A1-F1
#
_cell.length_a   1.000
_cell.length_b   1.000
_cell.length_c   1.000
_cell.angle_alpha   90.00
_cell.angle_beta   90.00
_cell.angle_gamma   90.00
#
_symmetry.space_group_name_H-M   'P 1'
#
loop_
_entity.id
_entity.type
_entity.pdbx_description
1 polymer ?
#
loop_
_entity_poly.entity_id
_entity_poly.type
_entity_poly.pdbx_seq_one_letter_code
_entity_poly.pdbx_strand_id
1 'polypeptide(L)' 'MRVAFLEFASPSISDVVNRCFTQGVKEIVVLPYFLSAGNHVVKDIPHEINKVMNIWPDRRITTLPYIGAMRA' A
#
# COMPACT_ATOMS: atom_id res chain seq x y z
N MET A 1 12.11 -0.71 -5.43
CA MET A 1 10.83 -1.45 -5.36
C MET A 1 10.84 -2.38 -4.15
N ARG A 2 9.74 -2.44 -3.41
CA ARG A 2 9.56 -3.32 -2.23
C ARG A 2 8.24 -4.07 -2.41
N VAL A 3 8.16 -5.30 -1.91
CA VAL A 3 6.92 -6.09 -1.91
C VAL A 3 6.32 -6.07 -0.52
N ALA A 4 4.99 -6.04 -0.46
CA ALA A 4 4.24 -6.17 0.77
C ALA A 4 3.00 -7.01 0.51
N PHE A 5 2.57 -7.75 1.52
CA PHE A 5 1.44 -8.67 1.42
C PHE A 5 0.30 -8.17 2.30
N LEU A 6 -0.93 -8.32 1.80
CA LEU A 6 -2.13 -7.96 2.55
C LEU A 6 -2.38 -8.97 3.69
N GLU A 7 -2.26 -10.27 3.39
CA GLU A 7 -2.51 -11.36 4.32
C GLU A 7 -1.56 -12.55 4.05
N PHE A 8 -1.48 -13.46 5.02
CA PHE A 8 -0.82 -14.78 4.97
C PHE A 8 0.68 -14.82 4.66
N ALA A 9 1.30 -13.69 4.34
CA ALA A 9 2.72 -13.56 4.06
C ALA A 9 3.29 -12.28 4.68
N SER A 10 4.61 -12.26 4.77
CA SER A 10 5.38 -11.13 5.29
C SER A 10 6.36 -10.64 4.22
N PRO A 11 6.72 -9.34 4.22
CA PRO A 11 6.29 -8.30 5.16
C PRO A 11 4.88 -7.75 4.87
N SER A 12 4.19 -7.25 5.91
CA SER A 12 2.88 -6.61 5.74
C SER A 12 3.00 -5.24 5.05
N ILE A 13 1.87 -4.70 4.56
CA ILE A 13 1.80 -3.33 4.01
C ILE A 13 2.33 -2.32 5.04
N SER A 14 1.84 -2.42 6.27
CA SER A 14 2.23 -1.55 7.37
C SER A 14 3.73 -1.63 7.68
N ASP A 15 4.33 -2.83 7.67
CA ASP A 15 5.77 -3.00 7.91
C ASP A 15 6.62 -2.30 6.86
N VAL A 16 6.29 -2.50 5.58
CA VAL A 16 7.08 -1.96 4.48
C VAL A 16 6.97 -0.44 4.43
N VAL A 17 5.76 0.11 4.57
CA VAL A 17 5.55 1.56 4.55
C VAL A 17 6.29 2.23 5.71
N ASN A 18 6.18 1.70 6.93
CA ASN A 18 6.90 2.22 8.09
C ASN A 18 8.43 2.15 7.92
N ARG A 19 8.95 1.03 7.39
CA ARG A 19 10.39 0.91 7.11
C ARG A 19 10.86 1.94 6.07
N CYS A 20 10.07 2.19 5.03
CA CYS A 20 10.40 3.22 4.04
C CYS A 20 10.43 4.63 4.66
N PHE A 21 9.42 4.98 5.46
CA PHE A 21 9.35 6.30 6.10
C PHE A 21 10.45 6.53 7.13
N THR A 22 10.77 5.53 7.95
CA THR A 22 11.90 5.59 8.89
C THR A 22 13.26 5.72 8.19
N GLN A 23 13.38 5.23 6.95
CA GLN A 23 14.54 5.44 6.08
C GLN A 23 14.57 6.82 5.38
N GLY A 24 13.65 7.72 5.73
CA GLY A 24 13.62 9.10 5.21
C GLY A 24 12.83 9.26 3.92
N VAL A 25 12.20 8.21 3.38
CA VAL A 25 11.29 8.32 2.24
C VAL A 25 10.10 9.21 2.63
N LYS A 26 9.73 10.15 1.76
CA LYS A 26 8.59 11.07 2.00
C LYS A 26 7.34 10.70 1.23
N GLU A 27 7.52 10.03 0.08
CA GLU A 27 6.44 9.70 -0.84
C GLU A 27 6.55 8.25 -1.29
N ILE A 28 5.43 7.52 -1.24
CA ILE A 28 5.34 6.13 -1.66
C ILE A 28 4.19 5.99 -2.65
N VAL A 29 4.45 5.28 -3.76
CA VAL A 29 3.43 4.87 -4.71
C VAL A 29 3.14 3.38 -4.50
N VAL A 30 1.88 3.04 -4.25
CA VAL A 30 1.41 1.66 -4.05
C VAL A 30 0.73 1.18 -5.32
N LEU A 31 1.19 0.04 -5.86
CA LEU A 31 0.55 -0.67 -6.95
C LEU A 31 -0.09 -1.96 -6.41
N PRO A 32 -1.42 -2.04 -6.31
CA PRO A 32 -2.09 -3.28 -5.92
C PRO A 32 -1.96 -4.35 -7.02
N TYR A 33 -1.27 -5.44 -6.72
CA TYR A 33 -1.14 -6.58 -7.63
C TYR A 33 -2.37 -7.52 -7.51
N PHE A 34 -3.51 -7.05 -8.00
CA PHE A 34 -4.78 -7.78 -8.01
C PHE A 34 -5.40 -7.75 -9.41
N LEU A 35 -5.92 -8.88 -9.89
CA LEU A 35 -6.52 -8.99 -11.22
C LEU A 35 -7.98 -8.51 -11.28
N SER A 36 -8.66 -8.43 -10.14
CA SER A 36 -10.06 -8.00 -10.06
C SER A 36 -10.33 -7.19 -8.79
N ALA A 37 -11.36 -6.34 -8.83
CA ALA A 37 -11.83 -5.62 -7.65
C ALA A 37 -12.66 -6.55 -6.75
N GLY A 38 -12.12 -6.84 -5.57
CA GLY A 38 -12.85 -7.44 -4.44
C GLY A 38 -12.70 -6.57 -3.18
N ASN A 39 -13.19 -7.06 -2.03
CA ASN A 39 -13.07 -6.35 -0.74
C ASN A 39 -11.63 -5.97 -0.42
N HIS A 40 -10.66 -6.81 -0.77
CA HIS A 40 -9.23 -6.53 -0.58
C HIS A 40 -8.77 -5.23 -1.22
N VAL A 41 -9.14 -4.98 -2.48
CA VAL A 41 -8.72 -3.78 -3.19
C VAL A 41 -9.51 -2.55 -2.72
N VAL A 42 -10.82 -2.73 -2.48
CA VAL A 42 -11.74 -1.61 -2.24
C VAL A 42 -11.75 -1.16 -0.78
N LYS A 43 -11.47 -2.05 0.17
CA LYS A 43 -11.58 -1.80 1.61
C LYS A 43 -10.27 -2.03 2.35
N ASP A 44 -9.70 -3.22 2.19
CA ASP A 44 -8.63 -3.66 3.10
C ASP A 44 -7.30 -2.94 2.82
N ILE A 45 -6.90 -2.77 1.55
CA ILE A 45 -5.70 -2.01 1.19
C ILE A 45 -5.79 -0.54 1.63
N PRO A 46 -6.88 0.21 1.32
CA PRO A 46 -7.06 1.56 1.85
C PRO A 46 -7.03 1.62 3.38
N HIS A 47 -7.62 0.62 4.06
CA HIS A 47 -7.61 0.55 5.52
C HIS A 47 -6.19 0.40 6.08
N GLU A 48 -5.38 -0.51 5.53
CA GLU A 48 -3.98 -0.68 5.93
C GLU A 48 -3.14 0.57 5.67
N ILE A 49 -3.34 1.23 4.53
CA ILE A 49 -2.64 2.49 4.22
C ILE A 49 -3.02 3.58 5.24
N ASN A 50 -4.31 3.72 5.56
CA ASN A 50 -4.80 4.73 6.49
C ASN A 50 -4.23 4.54 7.91
N LYS A 51 -4.04 3.30 8.37
CA LYS A 51 -3.37 3.02 9.65
C LYS A 51 -1.99 3.67 9.73
N VAL A 52 -1.21 3.58 8.66
CA VAL A 52 0.15 4.13 8.64
C VAL A 52 0.14 5.65 8.45
N MET A 53 -0.79 6.17 7.65
CA MET A 53 -0.93 7.62 7.45
C MET A 53 -1.28 8.36 8.75
N ASN A 54 -2.02 7.73 9.67
CA ASN A 54 -2.28 8.30 11.00
C ASN A 54 -1.01 8.45 11.87
N ILE A 55 0.02 7.65 11.61
CA ILE A 55 1.31 7.71 12.31
C ILE A 55 2.23 8.76 11.64
N TRP A 56 2.09 8.93 10.34
CA TRP A 56 2.97 9.77 9.50
C TRP A 56 2.20 10.87 8.74
N PRO A 57 1.66 11.87 9.45
CA PRO A 57 0.81 12.90 8.85
C PRO A 57 1.55 13.82 7.87
N ASP A 58 2.88 13.88 7.93
CA ASP A 58 3.75 14.66 7.04
C ASP A 58 4.16 13.90 5.76
N ARG A 59 3.75 12.63 5.61
CA ARG A 59 4.13 11.77 4.48
C ARG A 59 3.00 11.63 3.47
N ARG A 60 3.35 11.17 2.27
CA ARG A 60 2.41 10.98 1.17
C ARG A 60 2.41 9.53 0.70
N ILE A 61 1.21 8.98 0.53
CA ILE A 61 1.01 7.69 -0.15
C ILE A 61 0.01 7.90 -1.28
N THR A 62 0.33 7.39 -2.47
CA THR A 62 -0.56 7.40 -3.63
C THR A 62 -0.80 5.97 -4.08
N THR A 63 -2.07 5.55 -4.08
CA THR A 63 -2.46 4.22 -4.56
C THR A 63 -2.87 4.29 -6.01
N LEU A 64 -2.21 3.52 -6.86
CA LEU A 64 -2.57 3.36 -8.26
C LEU A 64 -3.77 2.41 -8.40
N PRO A 65 -4.46 2.41 -9.56
CA PRO A 65 -5.39 1.34 -9.90
C PRO A 65 -4.73 -0.03 -9.75
N TYR A 66 -5.50 -1.03 -9.32
CA TYR A 66 -5.04 -2.41 -9.31
C TYR A 66 -4.77 -2.88 -10.75
N ILE A 67 -3.88 -3.86 -10.91
CA ILE A 67 -3.34 -4.23 -12.23
C ILE A 67 -4.45 -4.61 -13.24
N GLY A 68 -5.50 -5.29 -12.80
CA GLY A 68 -6.64 -5.64 -13.66
C GLY A 68 -7.52 -4.47 -14.15
N ALA A 69 -7.41 -3.28 -13.53
CA ALA A 69 -8.10 -2.08 -13.97
C ALA A 69 -7.21 -1.16 -14.85
N MET A 70 -5.93 -1.49 -15.00
CA MET A 70 -5.02 -0.72 -15.83
C MET A 70 -5.31 -1.00 -17.30
N ARG A 71 -5.41 0.06 -18.11
CA ARG A 71 -5.48 -0.05 -19.57
C ARG A 71 -4.07 -0.14 -20.14
N ALA A 72 -3.89 -1.02 -21.12
CA ALA A 72 -2.67 -1.13 -21.91
C ALA A 72 -2.45 0.11 -22.80
#